data_AF-A0A3D2L7N0-F1
#
_entry.id   AF-A0A3D2L7N0-F1
#
_cell.length_a   1.000
_cell.length_b   1.000
_cell.length_c   1.000
_cell.angle_alpha   90.00
_cell.angle_beta   90.00
_cell.angle_gamma   90.00
#
_symmetry.space_group_name_H-M   'P 1'
#
loop_
_entity.id
_entity.type
_entity.pdbx_description
1 polymer ?
#
loop_
_entity_poly.entity_id
_entity_poly.type
_entity_poly.pdbx_seq_one_letter_code
_entity_poly.pdbx_strand_id
1 'polypeptide(L)' 'MKTETSRYTIVAITLHWVMAALLLFMIWLGWNMDDNEVRFQLHKSIGILLLFLTLVRVIWRVMNPPPPLPEEMPA' A
#
# COMPACT_ATOMS: atom_id res chain seq x y z
N MET A 1 -29.57 17.15 4.91
CA MET A 1 -28.66 16.25 5.65
C MET A 1 -27.62 15.76 4.64
N LYS A 2 -26.49 16.46 4.51
CA LYS A 2 -25.40 16.01 3.63
C LYS A 2 -24.70 14.88 4.37
N THR A 3 -24.94 13.65 3.97
CA THR A 3 -24.16 12.52 4.45
C THR A 3 -22.76 12.67 3.88
N GLU A 4 -21.93 13.45 4.56
CA GLU A 4 -20.48 13.46 4.35
C GLU A 4 -20.01 12.07 4.77
N THR A 5 -20.17 11.08 3.88
CA THR A 5 -19.48 9.81 4.00
C THR A 5 -18.02 10.13 3.84
N SER A 6 -17.38 10.40 4.98
CA SER A 6 -15.95 10.42 5.23
C SER A 6 -15.39 9.04 4.87
N ARG A 7 -15.34 8.77 3.56
CA ARG A 7 -15.00 7.47 3.00
C ARG A 7 -13.63 7.63 2.37
N TYR A 8 -12.73 6.71 2.69
CA TYR A 8 -11.44 6.62 2.03
C TYR A 8 -11.64 6.64 0.51
N THR A 9 -10.81 7.41 -0.19
CA THR A 9 -10.88 7.47 -1.64
C THR A 9 -10.66 6.07 -2.22
N ILE A 10 -11.39 5.72 -3.27
CA ILE A 10 -11.23 4.43 -3.95
C ILE A 10 -9.76 4.22 -4.35
N VAL A 11 -9.08 5.30 -4.75
CA VAL A 11 -7.63 5.31 -5.05
C VAL A 11 -6.80 4.82 -3.85
N ALA A 12 -7.05 5.33 -2.64
CA ALA A 12 -6.33 4.94 -1.44
C ALA A 12 -6.53 3.46 -1.08
N ILE A 13 -7.75 2.95 -1.30
CA ILE A 13 -8.13 1.55 -1.06
C ILE A 13 -7.43 0.64 -2.08
N THR A 14 -7.56 0.93 -3.38
CA THR A 14 -6.93 0.14 -4.44
C THR A 14 -5.42 0.11 -4.28
N LEU A 15 -4.79 1.27 -4.03
CA LEU A 15 -3.35 1.35 -3.85
C LEU A 15 -2.87 0.54 -2.62
N HIS A 16 -3.70 0.43 -1.57
CA HIS A 16 -3.39 -0.40 -0.41
C HIS A 16 -3.35 -1.88 -0.77
N TRP A 17 -4.43 -2.36 -1.38
CA TRP A 17 -4.60 -3.77 -1.71
C TRP A 17 -3.59 -4.25 -2.75
N VAL A 18 -3.24 -3.40 -3.72
CA VAL A 18 -2.17 -3.69 -4.68
C VAL A 18 -0.83 -3.89 -3.97
N MET A 19 -0.46 -3.00 -3.05
CA MET A 19 0.78 -3.18 -2.28
C MET A 19 0.74 -4.40 -1.38
N ALA A 20 -0.40 -4.69 -0.75
CA ALA A 20 -0.55 -5.89 0.09
C ALA A 20 -0.38 -7.18 -0.73
N ALA A 21 -1.02 -7.26 -1.91
CA ALA A 21 -0.87 -8.40 -2.81
C ALA A 21 0.58 -8.56 -3.31
N LEU A 22 1.23 -7.45 -3.67
CA LEU A 22 2.64 -7.45 -4.08
C LEU A 22 3.55 -7.90 -2.94
N LEU A 23 3.31 -7.46 -1.70
CA LEU A 23 4.07 -7.89 -0.52
C LEU A 23 3.94 -9.39 -0.27
N LEU A 24 2.73 -9.94 -0.34
CA LEU A 24 2.50 -11.38 -0.20
C LEU A 24 3.21 -12.18 -1.29
N PHE A 25 3.15 -11.70 -2.55
CA PHE A 25 3.91 -12.29 -3.64
C PHE A 25 5.43 -12.24 -3.39
N MET A 26 5.92 -11.12 -2.84
CA MET A 26 7.33 -10.92 -2.50
C MET A 26 7.82 -11.90 -1.43
N ILE A 27 7.01 -12.14 -0.39
CA ILE A 27 7.28 -13.14 0.66
C ILE A 27 7.36 -14.53 0.05
N TRP A 28 6.37 -14.90 -0.77
CA TRP A 28 6.37 -16.20 -1.47
C TRP A 28 7.60 -16.35 -2.37
N LEU A 29 7.94 -15.32 -3.14
CA LEU A 29 9.09 -15.32 -4.04
C LEU A 29 10.42 -15.45 -3.28
N GLY A 30 10.55 -14.75 -2.15
CA GLY A 30 11.74 -14.83 -1.28
C GLY A 30 11.92 -16.22 -0.67
N TRP A 31 10.81 -16.88 -0.28
CA TRP A 31 10.86 -18.25 0.24
C TRP A 31 11.23 -19.29 -0.81
N ASN A 32 10.90 -19.03 -2.09
CA ASN A 32 11.15 -19.92 -3.21
C ASN A 32 12.39 -19.48 -4.03
N MET A 33 13.32 -18.73 -3.45
CA MET A 33 14.42 -18.10 -4.18
C MET A 33 15.65 -19.00 -4.39
N ASP A 34 15.65 -20.24 -3.90
CA ASP A 34 16.80 -21.18 -3.92
C ASP A 34 17.57 -21.17 -5.24
N ASP A 35 18.80 -20.64 -5.18
CA ASP A 35 19.84 -20.49 -6.23
C ASP A 35 19.34 -20.11 -7.62
N ASN A 36 18.18 -19.45 -7.71
CA ASN A 36 17.57 -19.06 -8.96
C ASN A 36 17.79 -17.58 -9.22
N GLU A 37 18.82 -17.28 -10.03
CA GLU A 37 19.20 -15.91 -10.40
C GLU A 37 18.02 -15.11 -10.98
N VAL A 38 17.12 -15.74 -11.75
CA VAL A 38 15.94 -15.07 -12.30
C VAL A 38 14.99 -14.62 -11.18
N ARG A 39 14.74 -15.48 -10.19
CA ARG A 39 13.89 -15.13 -9.04
C ARG A 39 14.53 -14.04 -8.18
N PHE A 40 15.85 -14.06 -8.02
CA PHE A 40 16.59 -13.02 -7.31
C PHE A 40 16.48 -11.64 -7.99
N GLN A 41 16.64 -11.59 -9.31
CA GLN A 41 16.46 -10.35 -10.08
C GLN A 41 15.01 -9.86 -10.05
N LEU A 42 14.03 -10.77 -10.11
CA LEU A 42 12.61 -10.44 -9.93
C LEU A 42 12.31 -9.89 -8.54
N HIS A 43 12.90 -10.48 -7.49
CA HIS A 43 12.71 -10.01 -6.11
C HIS A 43 13.23 -8.58 -5.93
N LYS A 44 14.41 -8.25 -6.45
CA LYS A 44 14.97 -6.89 -6.40
C LYS A 44 14.11 -5.88 -7.14
N SER A 45 13.71 -6.20 -8.38
CA SER A 45 12.92 -5.28 -9.21
C SER A 45 11.54 -5.00 -8.61
N ILE A 46 10.86 -6.04 -8.10
CA ILE A 46 9.57 -5.89 -7.40
C ILE A 46 9.75 -5.16 -6.06
N GLY A 47 10.86 -5.36 -5.37
CA GLY A 47 11.19 -4.61 -4.16
C GLY A 47 11.32 -3.10 -4.43
N ILE A 48 12.02 -2.73 -5.50
CA ILE A 48 12.13 -1.32 -5.91
C ILE A 48 10.76 -0.75 -6.31
N LEU A 49 9.93 -1.53 -7.02
CA LEU A 49 8.57 -1.13 -7.35
C LEU A 49 7.73 -0.88 -6.08
N LEU A 50 7.82 -1.76 -5.08
CA LEU A 50 7.14 -1.59 -3.79
C LEU A 50 7.59 -0.31 -3.06
N LEU A 51 8.89 0.00 -3.07
CA LEU A 51 9.42 1.26 -2.51
C LEU A 51 8.78 2.47 -3.21
N PHE A 52 8.68 2.44 -4.54
CA PHE A 52 8.08 3.53 -5.31
C PHE A 52 6.58 3.67 -5.03
N LEU A 53 5.84 2.55 -4.95
CA LEU A 53 4.42 2.56 -4.57
C LEU A 53 4.21 3.08 -3.15
N THR A 54 5.14 2.78 -2.24
CA THR A 54 5.11 3.29 -0.86
C THR A 54 5.28 4.81 -0.84
N LEU A 55 6.21 5.36 -1.63
CA LEU A 55 6.37 6.81 -1.81
C LEU A 55 5.09 7.46 -2.35
N VAL A 56 4.51 6.89 -3.41
CA VAL A 56 3.24 7.37 -3.97
C VAL A 56 2.13 7.35 -2.90
N ARG A 57 2.08 6.30 -2.07
CA ARG A 57 1.12 6.22 -0.97
C ARG A 57 1.31 7.31 0.07
N VAL A 58 2.54 7.59 0.45
CA VAL A 58 2.88 8.64 1.43
C VAL A 58 2.50 10.00 0.87
N ILE A 59 2.85 10.29 -0.39
CA ILE A 59 2.46 11.53 -1.07
C ILE A 59 0.92 11.64 -1.10
N TRP A 60 0.23 10.57 -1.46
CA TRP A 60 -1.24 10.56 -1.48
C TRP A 60 -1.85 10.83 -0.10
N ARG A 61 -1.28 10.24 0.96
CA ARG A 61 -1.68 10.47 2.37
C ARG A 61 -1.49 11.93 2.78
N VAL A 62 -0.38 12.54 2.38
CA VAL A 62 -0.10 13.96 2.67
C VAL A 62 -1.05 14.88 1.92
N MET A 63 -1.36 14.56 0.66
CA MET A 63 -2.29 15.34 -0.16
C MET A 63 -3.77 15.12 0.21
N ASN A 64 -4.11 13.95 0.76
CA ASN A 64 -5.46 13.57 1.16
C ASN A 64 -5.46 13.21 2.65
N PRO A 65 -5.33 14.21 3.54
CA PRO A 65 -5.34 13.98 4.97
C PRO A 65 -6.65 13.29 5.38
N PRO A 66 -6.58 12.33 6.33
CA PRO A 66 -7.76 11.64 6.79
C PRO A 66 -8.73 12.63 7.45
N PRO A 67 -10.05 12.41 7.29
CA PRO A 67 -11.07 13.24 7.90
C PRO A 67 -10.93 13.26 9.43
N PRO A 68 -11.28 14.40 10.06
CA PRO A 68 -11.15 14.56 11.51
C PRO A 68 -11.99 13.52 12.26
N LEU A 69 -11.48 13.13 13.43
CA LEU A 69 -12.16 12.16 14.31
C LEU A 69 -13.52 12.74 14.75
N PRO A 70 -14.58 11.91 14.84
CA PRO A 70 -15.87 12.37 15.34
C PRO A 70 -15.73 12.95 16.76
N GLU A 71 -16.40 14.07 17.03
CA GLU A 71 -16.39 14.76 18.33
C GLU A 71 -16.88 13.87 19.50
N GLU A 72 -17.54 12.76 19.18
CA GLU A 72 -18.09 11.79 20.13
C GLU A 72 -17.06 10.77 20.65
N MET A 73 -15.83 10.76 20.14
CA MET A 73 -14.80 9.84 20.65
C MET A 73 -14.13 10.38 21.93
N PRO A 74 -14.20 9.66 23.06
CA PRO A 74 -13.48 10.04 24.27
C PRO A 74 -11.96 10.01 24.00
N ALA A 75 -11.25 10.98 24.59
CA ALA A 75 -9.81 11.13 24.50
C ALA A 75 -9.04 9.96 25.13
#